data_AF-A0A1B9ENP7-F1
#
_entry.id   AF-A0A1B9ENP7-F1
#
_cell.length_a   1.000
_cell.length_b   1.000
_cell.length_c   1.000
_cell.angle_alpha   90.00
_cell.angle_beta   90.00
_cell.angle_gamma   90.00
#
_symmetry.space_group_name_H-M   'P 1'
#
loop_
_entity.id
_entity.type
_entity.pdbx_description
1 polymer ?
#
loop_
_entity_poly.entity_id
_entity_poly.type
_entity_poly.pdbx_seq_one_letter_code
_entity_poly.pdbx_strand_id
1 'polypeptide(L)'
;MSTYVRTAVTTLAATAIAVTGLLAAAPAAPANSPAGAGHPSAGVTVKMPAAVADRLGAEREALLDAVSADVLSRSHDARDLAPGAAVGKLADEGRKVVVDVRDVSGDWARGVAYVEASRTRHGAPEGWLYIAHREDGQWISGLEGDREFADHVAESPLVGTAERRTMRAYAEGKVTPDAQASPAGALANTNGLLLPWMPDYYMTMTGGPHAHDGATGYWSSLDFAGGNASGLVRSSREGTATSMCGAGGGWTRVIHPGGFSTDYYHMHNTTYYNGTSIARSALLGSIGTDTCAGGSATGAHVHWALRTYDADYNGQYTWLNGRTIGGWAWWNGSIQYSGCGTRLGVTACPGTAIYNRTG
;
A
#
# COMPACT_ATOMS: atom_id res chain seq x y z
N MET A 1 19.28 39.35 55.07
CA MET A 1 19.96 38.79 56.25
C MET A 1 20.04 37.29 56.08
N SER A 2 21.26 36.77 56.22
CA SER A 2 21.72 35.39 55.96
C SER A 2 21.15 34.39 56.96
N THR A 3 20.83 33.16 56.55
CA THR A 3 21.40 31.96 57.19
C THR A 3 21.35 30.73 56.26
N TYR A 4 22.53 30.16 56.00
CA TYR A 4 22.80 28.85 55.42
C TYR A 4 22.69 27.76 56.50
N VAL A 5 22.14 26.57 56.21
CA VAL A 5 22.59 25.31 56.84
C VAL A 5 22.52 24.16 55.83
N ARG A 6 23.62 23.39 55.81
CA ARG A 6 24.01 22.25 54.97
C ARG A 6 23.21 20.97 55.27
N THR A 7 23.09 20.08 54.28
CA THR A 7 22.98 18.63 54.53
C THR A 7 23.85 17.84 53.55
N ALA A 8 24.40 16.74 54.04
CA ALA A 8 25.59 16.03 53.59
C ALA A 8 25.41 15.11 52.38
N VAL A 9 26.51 14.90 51.64
CA VAL A 9 26.68 13.86 50.62
C VAL A 9 27.31 12.64 51.29
N THR A 10 26.69 11.47 51.16
CA THR A 10 27.20 10.20 51.68
C THR A 10 27.71 9.36 50.53
N THR A 11 29.03 9.16 50.47
CA THR A 11 29.72 8.23 49.57
C THR A 11 29.65 6.81 50.17
N LEU A 12 29.03 5.87 49.46
CA LEU A 12 29.18 4.44 49.74
C LEU A 12 30.22 3.85 48.78
N ALA A 13 31.32 3.35 49.34
CA ALA A 13 32.27 2.48 48.66
C ALA A 13 31.77 1.03 48.77
N ALA A 14 31.66 0.33 47.65
CA ALA A 14 31.39 -1.10 47.61
C ALA A 14 32.60 -1.84 47.04
N THR A 15 33.14 -2.72 47.86
CA THR A 15 34.30 -3.59 47.63
C THR A 15 33.94 -4.71 46.65
N ALA A 16 34.70 -4.85 45.55
CA ALA A 16 34.57 -5.98 44.63
C ALA A 16 35.39 -7.18 45.14
N ILE A 17 34.73 -8.32 45.32
CA ILE A 17 35.37 -9.62 45.58
C ILE A 17 35.52 -10.33 44.24
N ALA A 18 36.77 -10.60 43.83
CA ALA A 18 37.08 -11.40 42.67
C ALA A 18 36.95 -12.90 43.00
N VAL A 19 36.11 -13.62 42.26
CA VAL A 19 36.05 -15.08 42.27
C VAL A 19 36.66 -15.59 40.97
N THR A 20 37.85 -16.19 41.07
CA THR A 20 38.53 -16.91 39.99
C THR A 20 37.95 -18.31 39.86
N GLY A 21 37.09 -18.51 38.87
CA GLY A 21 36.65 -19.84 38.43
C GLY A 21 37.44 -20.29 37.20
N LEU A 22 38.28 -21.31 37.34
CA LEU A 22 38.83 -22.07 36.22
C LEU A 22 37.68 -22.86 35.54
N LEU A 23 37.40 -22.56 34.27
CA LEU A 23 36.63 -23.43 33.38
C LEU A 23 37.53 -23.84 32.22
N ALA A 24 37.80 -25.14 32.15
CA ALA A 24 38.59 -25.77 31.10
C ALA A 24 37.89 -25.61 29.75
N ALA A 25 38.63 -25.12 28.75
CA ALA A 25 38.16 -25.02 27.38
C ALA A 25 38.03 -26.42 26.76
N ALA A 26 36.80 -26.83 26.45
CA ALA A 26 36.55 -27.94 25.53
C ALA A 26 36.78 -27.46 24.09
N PRO A 27 37.37 -28.29 23.20
CA PRO A 27 37.54 -27.91 21.80
C PRO A 27 36.16 -27.73 21.16
N ALA A 28 35.94 -26.54 20.59
CA ALA A 28 34.74 -26.23 19.82
C ALA A 28 34.66 -27.20 18.62
N ALA A 29 33.58 -27.97 18.56
CA ALA A 29 33.20 -28.67 17.34
C ALA A 29 32.98 -27.64 16.22
N PRO A 30 33.35 -27.93 14.96
CA PRO A 30 33.09 -27.02 13.87
C PRO A 30 31.57 -26.78 13.80
N ALA A 31 31.18 -25.52 13.81
CA ALA A 31 29.80 -25.13 13.56
C ALA A 31 29.40 -25.71 12.21
N ASN A 32 28.47 -26.68 12.22
CA ASN A 32 27.74 -27.04 11.02
C ASN A 32 27.04 -25.76 10.55
N SER A 33 27.50 -25.20 9.43
CA SER A 33 26.76 -24.20 8.67
C SER A 33 25.33 -24.73 8.49
N PRO A 34 24.28 -23.96 8.81
CA PRO A 34 22.93 -24.38 8.49
C PRO A 34 22.89 -24.57 6.97
N ALA A 35 22.37 -25.73 6.54
CA ALA A 35 22.09 -26.01 5.14
C ALA A 35 21.34 -24.81 4.53
N GLY A 36 21.84 -24.33 3.39
CA GLY A 36 21.57 -22.99 2.86
C GLY A 36 20.11 -22.57 2.97
N ALA A 37 19.86 -21.50 3.72
CA ALA A 37 18.61 -20.76 3.59
C ALA A 37 18.56 -20.24 2.15
N GLY A 38 17.63 -20.74 1.35
CA GLY A 38 17.47 -20.30 -0.03
C GLY A 38 17.21 -18.80 -0.11
N HIS A 39 17.63 -18.20 -1.22
CA HIS A 39 17.38 -16.79 -1.54
C HIS A 39 15.89 -16.44 -1.37
N PRO A 40 15.52 -15.37 -0.64
CA PRO A 40 14.14 -14.93 -0.50
C PRO A 40 13.41 -14.68 -1.83
N SER A 41 14.14 -14.34 -2.89
CA SER A 41 13.60 -14.17 -4.23
C SER A 41 13.43 -15.47 -5.04
N ALA A 42 13.83 -16.62 -4.48
CA ALA A 42 13.68 -17.91 -5.16
C ALA A 42 12.20 -18.22 -5.45
N GLY A 43 11.86 -18.36 -6.74
CA GLY A 43 10.48 -18.59 -7.20
C GLY A 43 9.61 -17.33 -7.32
N VAL A 44 10.14 -16.15 -6.98
CA VAL A 44 9.47 -14.87 -7.20
C VAL A 44 9.47 -14.54 -8.70
N THR A 45 8.35 -14.02 -9.20
CA THR A 45 8.25 -13.53 -10.57
C THR A 45 8.86 -12.14 -10.67
N VAL A 46 9.92 -12.00 -11.48
CA VAL A 46 10.60 -10.73 -11.67
C VAL A 46 10.16 -10.07 -12.98
N LYS A 47 9.74 -8.81 -12.91
CA LYS A 47 9.57 -7.94 -14.07
C LYS A 47 10.66 -6.88 -14.00
N MET A 48 11.48 -6.78 -15.05
CA MET A 48 12.60 -5.85 -15.07
C MET A 48 13.00 -5.56 -16.52
N PRO A 49 13.02 -4.29 -16.97
CA PRO A 49 13.55 -3.94 -18.29
C PRO A 49 15.03 -4.32 -18.40
N ALA A 50 15.48 -4.76 -19.58
CA ALA A 50 16.87 -5.18 -19.80
C ALA A 50 17.89 -4.09 -19.39
N ALA A 51 17.62 -2.83 -19.73
CA ALA A 51 18.49 -1.71 -19.35
C ALA A 51 18.55 -1.45 -17.83
N VAL A 52 17.51 -1.82 -17.07
CA VAL A 52 17.54 -1.78 -15.59
C VAL A 52 18.37 -2.95 -15.07
N ALA A 53 18.18 -4.11 -15.66
CA ALA A 53 18.90 -5.33 -15.33
C ALA A 53 20.41 -5.20 -15.55
N ASP A 54 20.82 -4.54 -16.63
CA ASP A 54 22.22 -4.27 -16.98
C ASP A 54 22.85 -3.27 -16.00
N ARG A 55 22.10 -2.22 -15.61
CA ARG A 55 22.56 -1.23 -14.62
C ARG A 55 22.76 -1.82 -13.23
N LEU A 56 21.92 -2.77 -12.82
CA LEU A 56 22.08 -3.48 -11.54
C LEU A 56 23.25 -4.46 -11.56
N GLY A 57 23.52 -5.11 -12.68
CA GLY A 57 24.61 -6.08 -12.80
C GLY A 57 24.52 -7.18 -11.74
N ALA A 58 25.60 -7.32 -10.95
CA ALA A 58 25.71 -8.32 -9.88
C ALA A 58 24.77 -8.07 -8.68
N GLU A 59 24.27 -6.84 -8.51
CA GLU A 59 23.42 -6.45 -7.37
C GLU A 59 21.96 -6.90 -7.52
N ARG A 60 21.62 -7.44 -8.70
CA ARG A 60 20.25 -7.81 -9.05
C ARG A 60 19.64 -8.75 -8.03
N GLU A 61 20.33 -9.82 -7.66
CA GLU A 61 19.82 -10.84 -6.76
C GLU A 61 19.66 -10.29 -5.34
N ALA A 62 20.65 -9.53 -4.84
CA ALA A 62 20.58 -8.91 -3.52
C ALA A 62 19.41 -7.92 -3.38
N LEU A 63 19.15 -7.10 -4.40
CA LEU A 63 17.98 -6.22 -4.43
C LEU A 63 16.67 -7.02 -4.41
N LEU A 64 16.57 -8.05 -5.26
CA LEU A 64 15.37 -8.89 -5.32
C LEU A 64 15.12 -9.63 -4.01
N ASP A 65 16.16 -10.10 -3.34
CA ASP A 65 16.08 -10.75 -2.04
C ASP A 65 15.57 -9.79 -0.97
N ALA A 66 16.10 -8.57 -0.90
CA ALA A 66 15.66 -7.55 0.05
C ALA A 66 14.18 -7.22 -0.13
N VAL A 67 13.75 -6.91 -1.35
CA VAL A 67 12.35 -6.57 -1.65
C VAL A 67 11.42 -7.77 -1.43
N SER A 68 11.83 -8.97 -1.84
CA SER A 68 11.00 -10.18 -1.68
C SER A 68 10.81 -10.55 -0.21
N ALA A 69 11.86 -10.46 0.60
CA ALA A 69 11.78 -10.71 2.04
C ALA A 69 10.80 -9.73 2.71
N ASP A 70 10.90 -8.45 2.38
CA ASP A 70 10.02 -7.39 2.91
C ASP A 70 8.55 -7.63 2.53
N VAL A 71 8.28 -7.89 1.24
CA VAL A 71 6.93 -8.20 0.72
C VAL A 71 6.31 -9.41 1.44
N LEU A 72 7.09 -10.48 1.59
CA LEU A 72 6.62 -11.72 2.23
C LEU A 72 6.35 -11.51 3.72
N SER A 73 7.17 -10.70 4.39
CA SER A 73 6.97 -10.36 5.81
C SER A 73 5.72 -9.53 6.06
N ARG A 74 5.21 -8.83 5.04
CA ARG A 74 4.02 -7.97 5.14
C ARG A 74 2.75 -8.62 4.60
N SER A 75 2.85 -9.61 3.73
CA SER A 75 1.67 -10.28 3.17
C SER A 75 0.94 -11.09 4.24
N HIS A 76 -0.38 -10.91 4.29
CA HIS A 76 -1.26 -11.56 5.27
C HIS A 76 -1.08 -13.09 5.31
N ASP A 77 -0.92 -13.71 4.13
CA ASP A 77 -0.89 -15.16 3.98
C ASP A 77 0.51 -15.77 4.06
N ALA A 78 1.54 -14.92 4.23
CA ALA A 78 2.96 -15.29 4.13
C ALA A 78 3.81 -14.84 5.32
N ARG A 79 3.42 -13.79 6.06
CA ARG A 79 4.24 -13.13 7.09
C ARG A 79 4.77 -14.03 8.20
N ASP A 80 4.09 -15.13 8.48
CA ASP A 80 4.43 -16.08 9.55
C ASP A 80 5.29 -17.26 9.05
N LEU A 81 5.76 -17.21 7.79
CA LEU A 81 6.54 -18.26 7.14
C LEU A 81 7.92 -17.74 6.71
N ALA A 82 8.90 -18.65 6.66
CA ALA A 82 10.18 -18.35 6.02
C ALA A 82 9.97 -18.11 4.50
N PRO A 83 10.74 -17.22 3.84
CA PRO A 83 10.47 -16.79 2.47
C PRO A 83 10.24 -17.91 1.45
N GLY A 84 11.12 -18.92 1.40
CA GLY A 84 10.95 -20.05 0.48
C GLY A 84 9.69 -20.88 0.73
N ALA A 85 9.30 -21.06 1.99
CA ALA A 85 8.06 -21.75 2.34
C ALA A 85 6.82 -20.91 2.00
N ALA A 86 6.91 -19.59 2.17
CA ALA A 86 5.86 -18.66 1.81
C ALA A 86 5.61 -18.65 0.30
N VAL A 87 6.67 -18.54 -0.51
CA VAL A 87 6.58 -18.61 -1.98
C VAL A 87 6.04 -19.97 -2.43
N GLY A 88 6.52 -21.07 -1.85
CA GLY A 88 6.01 -22.41 -2.14
C GLY A 88 4.52 -22.56 -1.87
N LYS A 89 4.05 -22.13 -0.69
CA LYS A 89 2.62 -22.13 -0.33
C LYS A 89 1.78 -21.32 -1.32
N LEU A 90 2.22 -20.12 -1.67
CA LEU A 90 1.50 -19.26 -2.61
C LEU A 90 1.45 -19.90 -4.01
N ALA A 91 2.55 -20.51 -4.46
CA ALA A 91 2.62 -21.21 -5.73
C ALA A 91 1.70 -22.44 -5.79
N ASP A 92 1.58 -23.21 -4.70
CA ASP A 92 0.63 -24.33 -4.57
C ASP A 92 -0.82 -23.87 -4.67
N GLU A 93 -1.11 -22.62 -4.26
CA GLU A 93 -2.41 -21.96 -4.44
C GLU A 93 -2.58 -21.33 -5.84
N GLY A 94 -1.59 -21.47 -6.74
CA GLY A 94 -1.58 -20.88 -8.07
C GLY A 94 -1.37 -19.36 -8.09
N ARG A 95 -0.80 -18.80 -7.03
CA ARG A 95 -0.56 -17.36 -6.84
C ARG A 95 0.91 -17.04 -7.00
N LYS A 96 1.20 -15.83 -7.48
CA LYS A 96 2.58 -15.35 -7.63
C LYS A 96 2.90 -14.25 -6.63
N VAL A 97 4.14 -14.25 -6.17
CA VAL A 97 4.81 -13.05 -5.67
C VAL A 97 5.50 -12.40 -6.85
N VAL A 98 5.27 -11.11 -7.05
CA VAL A 98 5.82 -10.36 -8.18
C VAL A 98 6.64 -9.18 -7.65
N VAL A 99 7.86 -9.04 -8.17
CA VAL A 99 8.70 -7.85 -7.97
C VAL A 99 8.97 -7.22 -9.34
N ASP A 100 8.44 -6.02 -9.54
CA ASP A 100 8.56 -5.22 -10.76
C ASP A 100 9.53 -4.06 -10.55
N VAL A 101 10.78 -4.24 -10.97
CA VAL A 101 11.86 -3.26 -10.86
C VAL A 101 11.83 -2.35 -12.08
N ARG A 102 11.45 -1.08 -11.88
CA ARG A 102 11.14 -0.16 -12.98
C ARG A 102 12.27 0.78 -13.32
N ASP A 103 13.00 1.25 -12.32
CA ASP A 103 14.12 2.13 -12.52
C ASP A 103 15.16 1.99 -11.42
N VAL A 104 16.39 2.34 -11.77
CA VAL A 104 17.56 2.31 -10.90
C VAL A 104 18.45 3.51 -11.18
N SER A 105 19.02 4.12 -10.15
CA SER A 105 19.94 5.25 -10.30
C SER A 105 20.92 5.29 -9.14
N GLY A 106 22.19 5.05 -9.42
CA GLY A 106 23.20 4.85 -8.38
C GLY A 106 22.80 3.71 -7.44
N ASP A 107 22.80 4.00 -6.15
CA ASP A 107 22.42 3.08 -5.07
C ASP A 107 20.91 3.01 -4.82
N TRP A 108 20.08 3.52 -5.73
CA TRP A 108 18.62 3.54 -5.60
C TRP A 108 17.94 2.64 -6.61
N ALA A 109 16.90 1.94 -6.17
CA ALA A 109 15.97 1.22 -7.02
C ALA A 109 14.53 1.58 -6.67
N ARG A 110 13.63 1.57 -7.66
CA ARG A 110 12.21 1.86 -7.48
C ARG A 110 11.36 0.90 -8.29
N GLY A 111 10.23 0.50 -7.73
CA GLY A 111 9.30 -0.37 -8.42
C GLY A 111 7.97 -0.57 -7.73
N VAL A 112 7.32 -1.68 -8.11
CA VAL A 112 6.09 -2.18 -7.48
C VAL A 112 6.33 -3.63 -7.11
N ALA A 113 5.79 -4.07 -5.98
CA ALA A 113 5.74 -5.48 -5.64
C ALA A 113 4.33 -5.86 -5.17
N TYR A 114 3.92 -7.09 -5.43
CA TYR A 114 2.59 -7.57 -5.04
C TYR A 114 2.54 -9.09 -4.87
N VAL A 115 1.60 -9.53 -4.04
CA VAL A 115 1.18 -10.92 -3.93
C VAL A 115 -0.19 -11.05 -4.59
N GLU A 116 -0.30 -11.94 -5.57
CA GLU A 116 -1.57 -12.16 -6.25
C GLU A 116 -2.64 -12.63 -5.27
N ALA A 117 -3.88 -12.18 -5.45
CA ALA A 117 -5.02 -12.76 -4.76
C ALA A 117 -5.34 -14.17 -5.28
N SER A 118 -5.94 -14.98 -4.41
CA SER A 118 -6.55 -16.24 -4.83
C SER A 118 -7.57 -15.99 -5.96
N ARG A 119 -7.57 -16.87 -6.97
CA ARG A 119 -8.56 -16.84 -8.06
C ARG A 119 -9.80 -17.69 -7.75
N THR A 120 -9.72 -18.54 -6.72
CA THR A 120 -10.77 -19.49 -6.35
C THR A 120 -11.61 -19.03 -5.17
N ARG A 121 -11.10 -18.06 -4.40
CA ARG A 121 -11.82 -17.38 -3.32
C ARG A 121 -11.93 -15.90 -3.67
N HIS A 122 -13.02 -15.26 -3.25
CA HIS A 122 -13.08 -13.80 -3.26
C HIS A 122 -11.90 -13.25 -2.46
N GLY A 123 -11.17 -12.33 -3.08
CA GLY A 123 -9.91 -11.81 -2.61
C GLY A 123 -9.40 -10.75 -3.57
N ALA A 124 -8.59 -9.81 -3.06
CA ALA A 124 -7.93 -8.80 -3.86
C ALA A 124 -6.42 -8.81 -3.58
N PRO A 125 -5.59 -8.43 -4.56
CA PRO A 125 -4.14 -8.46 -4.40
C PRO A 125 -3.67 -7.57 -3.27
N GLU A 126 -2.58 -8.00 -2.63
CA GLU A 126 -1.77 -7.18 -1.74
C GLU A 126 -0.64 -6.57 -2.57
N GLY A 127 -0.44 -5.25 -2.52
CA GLY A 127 0.55 -4.60 -3.36
C GLY A 127 1.03 -3.25 -2.85
N TRP A 128 2.29 -2.98 -3.14
CA TRP A 128 3.10 -1.91 -2.58
C TRP A 128 3.92 -1.24 -3.67
N LEU A 129 3.99 0.09 -3.64
CA LEU A 129 5.13 0.79 -4.24
C LEU A 129 6.36 0.49 -3.38
N TYR A 130 7.56 0.47 -3.97
CA TYR A 130 8.77 0.37 -3.18
C TYR A 130 9.88 1.28 -3.69
N ILE A 131 10.73 1.69 -2.76
CA ILE A 131 12.02 2.32 -3.03
C ILE A 131 13.02 1.60 -2.16
N ALA A 132 14.10 1.12 -2.77
CA ALA A 132 15.21 0.51 -2.06
C ALA A 132 16.46 1.38 -2.20
N HIS A 133 17.23 1.49 -1.13
CA HIS A 133 18.51 2.17 -1.08
C HIS A 133 19.61 1.17 -0.70
N ARG A 134 20.76 1.25 -1.34
CA ARG A 134 21.91 0.44 -0.99
C ARG A 134 22.82 1.19 -0.02
N GLU A 135 22.87 0.70 1.20
CA GLU A 135 23.63 1.28 2.31
C GLU A 135 24.67 0.27 2.78
N ASP A 136 25.93 0.69 2.88
CA ASP A 136 27.04 -0.17 3.32
C ASP A 136 27.12 -1.53 2.59
N GLY A 137 26.74 -1.54 1.31
CA GLY A 137 26.73 -2.74 0.46
C GLY A 137 25.52 -3.65 0.64
N GLN A 138 24.49 -3.23 1.37
CA GLN A 138 23.23 -3.96 1.57
C GLN A 138 22.05 -3.17 1.02
N TRP A 139 21.14 -3.84 0.33
CA TRP A 139 19.88 -3.24 -0.09
C TRP A 139 18.90 -3.21 1.07
N ILE A 140 18.46 -2.02 1.44
CA ILE A 140 17.38 -1.78 2.38
C ILE A 140 16.14 -1.46 1.55
N SER A 141 15.13 -2.32 1.63
CA SER A 141 13.82 -2.08 1.01
C SER A 141 12.99 -1.19 1.92
N GLY A 142 12.28 -0.23 1.33
CA GLY A 142 11.12 0.41 1.95
C GLY A 142 9.91 0.16 1.07
N LEU A 143 8.87 -0.45 1.63
CA LEU A 143 7.59 -0.68 0.99
C LEU A 143 6.59 0.39 1.43
N GLU A 144 5.80 0.90 0.50
CA GLU A 144 4.72 1.82 0.77
C GLU A 144 3.90 1.38 2.00
N GLY A 145 3.93 2.17 3.08
CA GLY A 145 3.39 1.72 4.34
C GLY A 145 4.38 1.54 5.48
N ASP A 146 5.68 1.70 5.25
CA ASP A 146 6.69 1.70 6.29
C ASP A 146 7.50 3.00 6.32
N ARG A 147 8.28 3.12 7.39
CA ARG A 147 9.11 4.29 7.66
C ARG A 147 10.31 4.34 6.72
N GLU A 148 10.86 3.20 6.36
CA GLU A 148 11.96 3.10 5.40
C GLU A 148 11.55 3.69 4.06
N PHE A 149 10.33 3.41 3.57
CA PHE A 149 9.78 4.03 2.37
C PHE A 149 9.67 5.54 2.50
N ALA A 150 9.25 6.04 3.67
CA ALA A 150 9.19 7.47 3.98
C ALA A 150 10.53 8.17 3.83
N ASP A 151 11.56 7.59 4.47
CA ASP A 151 12.92 8.10 4.50
C ASP A 151 13.52 8.02 3.08
N HIS A 152 13.30 6.91 2.37
CA HIS A 152 13.70 6.74 0.98
C HIS A 152 13.02 7.74 0.03
N VAL A 153 11.73 8.04 0.20
CA VAL A 153 11.02 9.06 -0.59
C VAL A 153 11.65 10.44 -0.42
N ALA A 154 12.12 10.73 0.78
CA ALA A 154 12.70 12.01 1.13
C ALA A 154 14.00 12.28 0.33
N GLU A 155 14.78 11.25 0.03
CA GLU A 155 16.15 11.35 -0.47
C GLU A 155 16.34 10.82 -1.89
N SER A 156 15.57 9.79 -2.28
CA SER A 156 15.76 9.09 -3.55
C SER A 156 15.66 10.01 -4.77
N PRO A 157 16.60 9.95 -5.72
CA PRO A 157 16.50 10.66 -6.99
C PRO A 157 15.40 10.10 -7.90
N LEU A 158 14.88 8.90 -7.61
CA LEU A 158 13.83 8.23 -8.39
C LEU A 158 12.41 8.71 -8.01
N VAL A 159 12.29 9.60 -7.03
CA VAL A 159 11.02 10.22 -6.65
C VAL A 159 10.90 11.61 -7.25
N GLY A 160 9.85 11.81 -8.04
CA GLY A 160 9.57 13.10 -8.65
C GLY A 160 9.18 14.15 -7.61
N THR A 161 9.45 15.43 -7.91
CA THR A 161 9.19 16.56 -7.01
C THR A 161 7.75 16.64 -6.51
N ALA A 162 6.76 16.35 -7.37
CA ALA A 162 5.35 16.41 -7.01
C ALA A 162 4.95 15.31 -6.00
N GLU A 163 5.44 14.09 -6.21
CA GLU A 163 5.24 12.96 -5.32
C GLU A 163 5.93 13.22 -3.97
N ARG A 164 7.22 13.61 -4.00
CA ARG A 164 7.97 13.94 -2.79
C ARG A 164 7.30 15.04 -1.98
N ARG A 165 6.78 16.09 -2.64
CA ARG A 165 6.04 17.16 -1.95
C ARG A 165 4.76 16.65 -1.29
N THR A 166 3.97 15.87 -2.03
CA THR A 166 2.71 15.30 -1.55
C THR A 166 2.93 14.43 -0.33
N MET A 167 3.94 13.56 -0.41
CA MET A 167 4.32 12.69 0.68
C MET A 167 4.87 13.53 1.85
N ARG A 168 5.90 14.38 1.67
CA ARG A 168 6.48 15.15 2.79
C ARG A 168 5.48 16.02 3.55
N ALA A 169 4.57 16.70 2.83
CA ALA A 169 3.52 17.50 3.46
C ALA A 169 2.65 16.68 4.43
N TYR A 170 2.57 15.39 4.17
CA TYR A 170 1.79 14.45 4.92
C TYR A 170 2.54 13.95 6.18
N ALA A 171 3.80 13.51 6.07
CA ALA A 171 4.60 13.14 7.25
C ALA A 171 4.85 14.28 8.23
N GLU A 172 4.96 15.51 7.73
CA GLU A 172 5.13 16.69 8.58
C GLU A 172 3.84 17.09 9.33
N GLY A 173 2.75 16.33 9.21
CA GLY A 173 1.47 16.63 9.85
C GLY A 173 0.80 17.92 9.36
N LYS A 174 1.30 18.52 8.28
CA LYS A 174 0.74 19.73 7.66
C LYS A 174 -0.61 19.45 7.01
N VAL A 175 -0.94 18.18 6.80
CA VAL A 175 -2.26 17.71 6.41
C VAL A 175 -2.58 16.45 7.20
N THR A 176 -3.45 16.56 8.20
CA THR A 176 -4.05 15.38 8.84
C THR A 176 -5.22 14.90 7.98
N PRO A 177 -5.33 13.61 7.63
CA PRO A 177 -6.57 13.06 7.10
C PRO A 177 -7.55 13.20 8.26
N ASP A 178 -8.63 13.97 8.10
CA ASP A 178 -9.60 14.24 9.17
C ASP A 178 -9.87 12.96 9.98
N ALA A 179 -9.25 12.91 11.16
CA ALA A 179 -9.34 11.80 12.06
C ALA A 179 -10.61 11.98 12.86
N GLN A 180 -11.36 10.89 12.98
CA GLN A 180 -12.62 10.74 13.68
C GLN A 180 -13.87 11.27 12.94
N ALA A 181 -14.70 10.31 12.49
CA ALA A 181 -16.14 10.51 12.50
C ALA A 181 -16.50 11.00 13.92
N SER A 182 -16.99 12.25 14.01
CA SER A 182 -17.37 12.79 15.31
C SER A 182 -18.49 11.93 15.91
N PRO A 183 -18.53 11.71 17.24
CA PRO A 183 -19.64 11.03 17.91
C PRO A 183 -21.01 11.69 17.64
N ALA A 184 -21.01 12.88 17.05
CA ALA A 184 -22.18 13.60 16.55
C ALA A 184 -21.99 13.99 15.07
N GLY A 185 -22.39 13.12 14.14
CA GLY A 185 -22.92 13.47 12.81
C GLY A 185 -22.05 14.25 11.81
N ALA A 186 -20.83 14.67 12.15
CA ALA A 186 -19.91 15.30 11.20
C ALA A 186 -19.18 14.23 10.39
N LEU A 187 -19.44 14.21 9.08
CA LEU A 187 -18.78 13.32 8.14
C LEU A 187 -17.32 13.74 7.96
N ALA A 188 -16.39 12.79 8.04
CA ALA A 188 -14.98 13.06 7.78
C ALA A 188 -14.79 13.42 6.30
N ASN A 189 -14.20 14.59 6.03
CA ASN A 189 -13.97 15.06 4.68
C ASN A 189 -12.80 14.27 4.07
N THR A 190 -12.98 13.74 2.86
CA THR A 190 -11.90 13.11 2.08
C THR A 190 -11.19 14.12 1.20
N ASN A 191 -11.16 15.39 1.59
CA ASN A 191 -10.60 16.50 0.81
C ASN A 191 -11.16 16.58 -0.63
N GLY A 192 -12.46 16.28 -0.78
CA GLY A 192 -13.16 16.36 -2.06
C GLY A 192 -12.77 15.29 -3.09
N LEU A 193 -12.44 14.06 -2.66
CA LEU A 193 -12.35 12.93 -3.58
C LEU A 193 -13.67 12.77 -4.34
N LEU A 194 -13.57 12.64 -5.66
CA LEU A 194 -14.67 12.27 -6.54
C LEU A 194 -14.92 10.76 -6.51
N LEU A 195 -16.11 10.34 -6.93
CA LEU A 195 -16.31 8.98 -7.45
C LEU A 195 -15.49 8.80 -8.76
N PRO A 196 -15.14 7.56 -9.15
CA PRO A 196 -14.11 7.30 -10.16
C PRO A 196 -14.57 7.50 -11.63
N TRP A 197 -15.34 8.54 -11.92
CA TRP A 197 -15.76 8.95 -13.27
C TRP A 197 -15.95 10.48 -13.35
N MET A 198 -16.40 11.03 -14.48
CA MET A 198 -16.57 12.48 -14.59
C MET A 198 -17.68 13.02 -13.66
N PRO A 199 -17.51 14.23 -13.08
CA PRO A 199 -18.60 14.92 -12.40
C PRO A 199 -19.83 15.07 -13.30
N ASP A 200 -21.01 15.05 -12.71
CA ASP A 200 -22.33 15.17 -13.34
C ASP A 200 -22.81 13.94 -14.15
N TYR A 201 -21.96 12.92 -14.27
CA TYR A 201 -22.34 11.60 -14.77
C TYR A 201 -22.66 10.64 -13.62
N TYR A 202 -23.30 9.53 -13.95
CA TYR A 202 -23.59 8.47 -13.00
C TYR A 202 -23.07 7.11 -13.49
N MET A 203 -22.74 6.27 -12.51
CA MET A 203 -22.66 4.82 -12.65
C MET A 203 -23.67 4.18 -11.70
N THR A 204 -23.94 2.90 -11.86
CA THR A 204 -24.69 2.12 -10.87
C THR A 204 -23.72 1.66 -9.79
N MET A 205 -24.06 1.85 -8.53
CA MET A 205 -23.36 1.18 -7.43
C MET A 205 -23.76 -0.30 -7.45
N THR A 206 -22.86 -1.17 -7.91
CA THR A 206 -23.13 -2.61 -7.98
C THR A 206 -22.80 -3.33 -6.68
N GLY A 207 -21.92 -2.75 -5.86
CA GLY A 207 -21.57 -3.20 -4.53
C GLY A 207 -21.32 -2.03 -3.60
N GLY A 208 -21.98 -2.03 -2.43
CA GLY A 208 -21.78 -1.04 -1.38
C GLY A 208 -20.47 -1.25 -0.63
N PRO A 209 -20.21 -0.50 0.46
CA PRO A 209 -19.00 -0.65 1.28
C PRO A 209 -18.68 -2.10 1.60
N HIS A 210 -17.46 -2.50 1.25
CA HIS A 210 -16.90 -3.82 1.52
C HIS A 210 -15.37 -3.72 1.68
N ALA A 211 -14.77 -4.74 2.27
CA ALA A 211 -13.33 -4.83 2.41
C ALA A 211 -12.64 -4.94 1.05
N HIS A 212 -11.42 -4.44 0.93
CA HIS A 212 -10.68 -4.54 -0.33
C HIS A 212 -10.58 -5.98 -0.85
N ASP A 213 -10.38 -6.94 0.05
CA ASP A 213 -10.35 -8.38 -0.26
C ASP A 213 -11.74 -9.03 -0.35
N GLY A 214 -12.83 -8.29 -0.11
CA GLY A 214 -14.20 -8.81 -0.02
C GLY A 214 -14.48 -9.73 1.18
N ALA A 215 -13.52 -9.89 2.10
CA ALA A 215 -13.59 -10.83 3.20
C ALA A 215 -13.32 -10.18 4.56
N THR A 216 -12.14 -9.62 4.79
CA THR A 216 -11.67 -9.19 6.11
C THR A 216 -11.13 -7.77 6.14
N GLY A 217 -11.24 -7.12 7.30
CA GLY A 217 -10.68 -5.79 7.52
C GLY A 217 -11.65 -4.64 7.22
N TYR A 218 -11.07 -3.47 6.91
CA TYR A 218 -11.78 -2.22 6.72
C TYR A 218 -12.65 -2.25 5.48
N TRP A 219 -13.92 -1.85 5.57
CA TRP A 219 -14.79 -1.69 4.39
C TRP A 219 -14.42 -0.41 3.65
N SER A 220 -13.36 -0.53 2.86
CA SER A 220 -12.66 0.52 2.15
C SER A 220 -13.09 0.71 0.71
N SER A 221 -13.92 -0.21 0.19
CA SER A 221 -14.14 -0.37 -1.24
C SER A 221 -15.60 -0.24 -1.66
N LEU A 222 -15.79 0.12 -2.93
CA LEU A 222 -17.07 0.27 -3.62
C LEU A 222 -16.93 -0.26 -5.04
N ASP A 223 -18.00 -0.90 -5.54
CA ASP A 223 -18.04 -1.40 -6.92
C ASP A 223 -19.01 -0.59 -7.77
N PHE A 224 -18.54 -0.17 -8.94
CA PHE A 224 -19.32 0.64 -9.86
C PHE A 224 -19.28 0.11 -11.29
N ALA A 225 -20.44 0.12 -11.95
CA ALA A 225 -20.57 -0.28 -13.35
C ALA A 225 -21.71 0.46 -14.07
N GLY A 226 -21.70 0.40 -15.40
CA GLY A 226 -22.78 0.90 -16.25
C GLY A 226 -22.99 2.42 -16.17
N GLY A 227 -24.25 2.83 -16.27
CA GLY A 227 -24.65 4.24 -16.28
C GLY A 227 -24.23 5.02 -17.54
N ASN A 228 -24.29 6.35 -17.47
CA ASN A 228 -23.99 7.22 -18.62
C ASN A 228 -22.53 7.70 -18.66
N ALA A 229 -21.70 7.30 -17.69
CA ALA A 229 -20.27 7.58 -17.64
C ALA A 229 -19.45 6.82 -18.71
N SER A 230 -20.10 6.08 -19.62
CA SER A 230 -19.50 5.34 -20.73
C SER A 230 -18.49 4.26 -20.29
N GLY A 231 -18.56 3.80 -19.04
CA GLY A 231 -17.62 2.84 -18.47
C GLY A 231 -16.19 3.36 -18.29
N LEU A 232 -15.94 4.66 -18.48
CA LEU A 232 -14.62 5.26 -18.32
C LEU A 232 -14.30 5.47 -16.84
N VAL A 233 -13.14 4.97 -16.41
CA VAL A 233 -12.64 5.10 -15.04
C VAL A 233 -11.65 6.24 -14.96
N ARG A 234 -11.82 7.11 -13.97
CA ARG A 234 -11.06 8.35 -13.82
C ARG A 234 -10.59 8.55 -12.38
N SER A 235 -9.48 9.28 -12.22
CA SER A 235 -8.94 9.58 -10.90
C SER A 235 -9.90 10.41 -10.06
N SER A 236 -10.11 9.97 -8.82
CA SER A 236 -10.93 10.67 -7.83
C SER A 236 -10.42 12.07 -7.52
N ARG A 237 -9.11 12.31 -7.66
CA ARG A 237 -8.46 13.61 -7.46
C ARG A 237 -7.11 13.67 -8.17
N GLU A 238 -6.51 14.85 -8.27
CA GLU A 238 -5.11 15.00 -8.69
C GLU A 238 -4.17 14.22 -7.78
N GLY A 239 -3.02 13.80 -8.29
CA GLY A 239 -2.06 13.02 -7.52
C GLY A 239 -0.99 12.38 -8.38
N THR A 240 -0.26 11.45 -7.78
CA THR A 240 0.75 10.63 -8.46
C THR A 240 0.18 9.25 -8.74
N ALA A 241 0.01 8.92 -10.02
CA ALA A 241 -0.50 7.64 -10.47
C ALA A 241 0.63 6.64 -10.74
N THR A 242 0.37 5.37 -10.40
CA THR A 242 1.24 4.24 -10.69
C THR A 242 0.39 3.03 -11.08
N SER A 243 0.64 2.44 -12.25
CA SER A 243 0.07 1.15 -12.64
C SER A 243 0.72 0.06 -11.79
N MET A 244 -0.05 -0.72 -11.04
CA MET A 244 0.51 -1.70 -10.10
C MET A 244 0.92 -3.00 -10.81
N CYS A 245 0.17 -3.41 -11.82
CA CYS A 245 0.47 -4.63 -12.59
C CYS A 245 1.46 -4.42 -13.76
N GLY A 246 1.90 -3.18 -14.00
CA GLY A 246 2.65 -2.80 -15.20
C GLY A 246 1.74 -2.37 -16.35
N ALA A 247 2.32 -2.21 -17.54
CA ALA A 247 1.58 -1.78 -18.74
C ALA A 247 0.50 -2.79 -19.14
N GLY A 248 -0.70 -2.29 -19.44
CA GLY A 248 -1.86 -3.10 -19.84
C GLY A 248 -2.57 -3.83 -18.69
N GLY A 249 -2.07 -3.78 -17.46
CA GLY A 249 -2.72 -4.38 -16.30
C GLY A 249 -3.85 -3.49 -15.75
N GLY A 250 -4.87 -4.12 -15.17
CA GLY A 250 -6.10 -3.49 -14.71
C GLY A 250 -6.07 -2.85 -13.33
N TRP A 251 -4.89 -2.61 -12.77
CA TRP A 251 -4.72 -2.00 -11.45
C TRP A 251 -3.88 -0.73 -11.52
N THR A 252 -4.47 0.39 -11.10
CA THR A 252 -3.77 1.66 -10.89
C THR A 252 -3.99 2.14 -9.46
N ARG A 253 -2.93 2.65 -8.83
CA ARG A 253 -2.99 3.40 -7.57
C ARG A 253 -2.74 4.88 -7.84
N VAL A 254 -3.45 5.76 -7.15
CA VAL A 254 -3.19 7.21 -7.18
C VAL A 254 -3.01 7.72 -5.76
N ILE A 255 -1.84 8.31 -5.48
CA ILE A 255 -1.53 8.96 -4.20
C ILE A 255 -1.88 10.44 -4.30
N HIS A 256 -2.80 10.89 -3.45
CA HIS A 256 -3.36 12.23 -3.49
C HIS A 256 -2.74 13.15 -2.42
N PRO A 257 -2.75 14.47 -2.65
CA PRO A 257 -2.51 15.44 -1.59
C PRO A 257 -3.48 15.24 -0.42
N GLY A 258 -2.93 15.27 0.80
CA GLY A 258 -3.70 15.19 2.03
C GLY A 258 -3.93 13.79 2.59
N GLY A 259 -2.98 12.88 2.36
CA GLY A 259 -2.87 11.64 3.12
C GLY A 259 -3.77 10.49 2.66
N PHE A 260 -4.36 10.61 1.47
CA PHE A 260 -5.20 9.56 0.89
C PHE A 260 -4.55 8.97 -0.36
N SER A 261 -4.77 7.69 -0.59
CA SER A 261 -4.62 7.10 -1.92
C SER A 261 -5.86 6.31 -2.31
N THR A 262 -6.02 6.13 -3.62
CA THR A 262 -7.13 5.36 -4.17
C THR A 262 -6.60 4.29 -5.11
N ASP A 263 -7.16 3.09 -4.99
CA ASP A 263 -6.94 1.99 -5.93
C ASP A 263 -8.12 1.85 -6.87
N TYR A 264 -7.82 1.49 -8.11
CA TYR A 264 -8.78 1.23 -9.18
C TYR A 264 -8.41 -0.12 -9.78
N TYR A 265 -9.26 -1.14 -9.56
CA TYR A 265 -9.01 -2.49 -10.03
C TYR A 265 -10.10 -3.00 -10.98
N HIS A 266 -9.81 -4.12 -11.64
CA HIS A 266 -10.56 -4.74 -12.73
C HIS A 266 -10.63 -3.93 -14.03
N MET A 267 -9.81 -2.90 -14.18
CA MET A 267 -9.85 -2.06 -15.37
C MET A 267 -9.23 -2.77 -16.59
N HIS A 268 -9.56 -2.30 -17.78
CA HIS A 268 -8.88 -2.63 -19.03
C HIS A 268 -8.62 -1.35 -19.83
N ASN A 269 -7.88 -1.46 -20.95
CA ASN A 269 -7.43 -0.31 -21.74
C ASN A 269 -6.80 0.78 -20.85
N THR A 270 -5.96 0.35 -19.92
CA THR A 270 -5.40 1.22 -18.90
C THR A 270 -4.28 2.07 -19.46
N THR A 271 -4.26 3.34 -19.07
CA THR A 271 -3.09 4.20 -19.28
C THR A 271 -1.97 3.70 -18.36
N TYR A 272 -0.78 3.50 -18.92
CA TYR A 272 0.38 3.15 -18.10
C TYR A 272 0.91 4.38 -17.37
N TYR A 273 1.07 4.25 -16.05
CA TYR A 273 1.64 5.28 -15.19
C TYR A 273 2.78 4.71 -14.35
N ASN A 274 3.82 5.52 -14.15
CA ASN A 274 4.96 5.16 -13.31
C ASN A 274 5.40 6.40 -12.52
N GLY A 275 4.83 6.60 -11.32
CA GLY A 275 5.10 7.81 -10.54
C GLY A 275 4.69 9.09 -11.26
N THR A 276 3.62 9.04 -12.06
CA THR A 276 3.25 10.12 -12.99
C THR A 276 2.25 11.08 -12.34
N SER A 277 2.55 12.39 -12.35
CA SER A 277 1.60 13.41 -11.90
C SER A 277 0.40 13.49 -12.84
N ILE A 278 -0.81 13.39 -12.29
CA ILE A 278 -2.06 13.46 -13.04
C ILE A 278 -3.01 14.49 -12.43
N ALA A 279 -3.84 15.08 -13.28
CA ALA A 279 -4.90 15.97 -12.85
C ALA A 279 -6.08 15.19 -12.21
N ARG A 280 -6.96 15.93 -11.53
CA ARG A 280 -8.26 15.42 -11.10
C ARG A 280 -9.06 14.93 -12.32
N SER A 281 -9.75 13.80 -12.17
CA SER A 281 -10.56 13.19 -13.25
C SER A 281 -9.75 12.81 -14.50
N ALA A 282 -8.44 12.56 -14.35
CA ALA A 282 -7.62 12.02 -15.43
C ALA A 282 -8.10 10.61 -15.80
N LEU A 283 -8.08 10.26 -17.09
CA LEU A 283 -8.49 8.95 -17.59
C LEU A 283 -7.49 7.87 -17.16
N LEU A 284 -7.96 6.88 -16.39
CA LEU A 284 -7.13 5.76 -15.93
C LEU A 284 -7.30 4.52 -16.80
N GLY A 285 -8.52 4.30 -17.30
CA GLY A 285 -8.88 3.14 -18.11
C GLY A 285 -10.39 3.04 -18.27
N SER A 286 -10.89 1.83 -18.50
CA SER A 286 -12.31 1.52 -18.57
C SER A 286 -12.65 0.34 -17.67
N ILE A 287 -13.87 0.28 -17.14
CA ILE A 287 -14.37 -0.85 -16.33
C ILE A 287 -14.17 -2.16 -17.09
N GLY A 288 -13.88 -3.23 -16.38
CA GLY A 288 -13.56 -4.51 -17.00
C GLY A 288 -13.58 -5.66 -16.00
N THR A 289 -12.92 -6.75 -16.36
CA THR A 289 -12.81 -7.96 -15.53
C THR A 289 -11.34 -8.39 -15.38
N ASP A 290 -10.40 -7.47 -15.57
CA ASP A 290 -8.99 -7.80 -15.52
C ASP A 290 -8.60 -8.28 -14.11
N THR A 291 -7.77 -9.32 -14.06
CA THR A 291 -7.30 -9.91 -12.82
C THR A 291 -5.78 -10.09 -12.87
N CYS A 292 -5.07 -9.04 -13.34
CA CYS A 292 -3.63 -9.06 -13.54
C CYS A 292 -2.82 -9.41 -12.27
N ALA A 293 -3.39 -9.19 -11.10
CA ALA A 293 -2.81 -9.59 -9.82
C ALA A 293 -3.74 -10.56 -9.06
N GLY A 294 -4.48 -11.41 -9.78
CA GLY A 294 -5.38 -12.39 -9.18
C GLY A 294 -6.72 -11.82 -8.75
N GLY A 295 -7.42 -12.55 -7.88
CA GLY A 295 -8.82 -12.27 -7.55
C GLY A 295 -9.78 -12.71 -8.65
N SER A 296 -11.02 -12.22 -8.57
CA SER A 296 -12.10 -12.58 -9.50
C SER A 296 -13.06 -11.41 -9.71
N ALA A 297 -13.60 -11.27 -10.92
CA ALA A 297 -14.68 -10.34 -11.23
C ALA A 297 -15.83 -11.09 -11.93
N THR A 298 -17.06 -10.89 -11.48
CA THR A 298 -18.26 -11.55 -12.05
C THR A 298 -18.81 -10.84 -13.28
N GLY A 299 -18.38 -9.60 -13.52
CA GLY A 299 -18.78 -8.77 -14.64
C GLY A 299 -17.96 -7.49 -14.69
N ALA A 300 -18.09 -6.72 -15.78
CA ALA A 300 -17.31 -5.51 -15.97
C ALA A 300 -17.67 -4.43 -14.94
N HIS A 301 -16.73 -4.09 -14.06
CA HIS A 301 -16.87 -3.01 -13.07
C HIS A 301 -15.50 -2.40 -12.74
N VAL A 302 -15.50 -1.32 -11.98
CA VAL A 302 -14.31 -0.86 -11.25
C VAL A 302 -14.50 -1.18 -9.77
N HIS A 303 -13.52 -1.89 -9.21
CA HIS A 303 -13.36 -2.01 -7.75
C HIS A 303 -12.51 -0.84 -7.29
N TRP A 304 -13.14 0.13 -6.64
CA TRP A 304 -12.51 1.34 -6.14
C TRP A 304 -12.26 1.20 -4.64
N ALA A 305 -11.05 1.50 -4.16
CA ALA A 305 -10.72 1.37 -2.74
C ALA A 305 -10.01 2.62 -2.19
N LEU A 306 -10.32 2.98 -0.94
CA LEU A 306 -9.70 4.09 -0.21
C LEU A 306 -8.63 3.59 0.76
N ARG A 307 -7.48 4.27 0.73
CA ARG A 307 -6.40 4.11 1.70
C ARG A 307 -6.09 5.45 2.37
N THR A 308 -5.64 5.37 3.61
CA THR A 308 -5.03 6.48 4.36
C THR A 308 -3.63 6.09 4.74
N TYR A 309 -2.72 7.05 4.69
CA TYR A 309 -1.43 6.93 5.35
C TYR A 309 -1.56 7.43 6.80
N ASP A 310 -0.58 7.19 7.68
CA ASP A 310 -0.35 7.85 9.00
C ASP A 310 0.96 8.69 8.95
N ALA A 311 1.34 9.46 9.96
CA ALA A 311 2.51 10.35 9.84
C ALA A 311 3.84 9.63 9.49
N ASP A 312 3.93 8.32 9.74
CA ASP A 312 5.06 7.45 9.39
C ASP A 312 4.86 6.77 8.02
N TYR A 313 3.89 7.24 7.24
CA TYR A 313 3.41 6.71 5.98
C TYR A 313 2.89 5.28 6.03
N ASN A 314 2.35 4.82 7.16
CA ASN A 314 1.64 3.55 7.22
C ASN A 314 0.32 3.61 6.43
N GLY A 315 0.41 3.31 5.14
CA GLY A 315 -0.68 3.24 4.18
C GLY A 315 -1.53 2.00 4.38
N GLN A 316 -2.73 2.18 4.93
CA GLN A 316 -3.70 1.11 5.17
C GLN A 316 -5.01 1.41 4.45
N TYR A 317 -5.71 0.35 4.02
CA TYR A 317 -7.12 0.47 3.70
C TYR A 317 -7.88 1.01 4.92
N THR A 318 -8.88 1.86 4.71
CA THR A 318 -9.57 2.55 5.80
C THR A 318 -11.09 2.45 5.66
N TRP A 319 -11.83 2.67 6.74
CA TRP A 319 -13.29 2.67 6.70
C TRP A 319 -13.82 3.76 5.77
N LEU A 320 -14.76 3.40 4.89
CA LEU A 320 -15.62 4.37 4.20
C LEU A 320 -16.74 4.91 5.10
N ASN A 321 -17.14 4.13 6.11
CA ASN A 321 -18.19 4.50 7.03
C ASN A 321 -17.92 5.87 7.70
N GLY A 322 -18.86 6.80 7.55
CA GLY A 322 -18.77 8.15 8.08
C GLY A 322 -17.91 9.09 7.24
N ARG A 323 -17.50 8.71 6.02
CA ARG A 323 -16.75 9.56 5.08
C ARG A 323 -17.60 10.03 3.91
N THR A 324 -17.25 11.20 3.37
CA THR A 324 -17.89 11.74 2.16
C THR A 324 -17.00 11.52 0.94
N ILE A 325 -17.50 10.88 -0.12
CA ILE A 325 -16.80 10.69 -1.42
C ILE A 325 -17.78 11.00 -2.56
N GLY A 326 -17.37 11.83 -3.52
CA GLY A 326 -18.19 12.28 -4.66
C GLY A 326 -19.49 12.94 -4.26
N GLY A 327 -19.51 13.59 -3.09
CA GLY A 327 -20.69 14.22 -2.50
C GLY A 327 -21.61 13.28 -1.71
N TRP A 328 -21.26 11.99 -1.59
CA TRP A 328 -22.05 11.00 -0.88
C TRP A 328 -21.42 10.65 0.46
N ALA A 329 -22.24 10.68 1.51
CA ALA A 329 -21.91 10.21 2.84
C ALA A 329 -22.11 8.70 2.93
N TRP A 330 -21.06 7.93 3.19
CA TRP A 330 -21.11 6.47 3.15
C TRP A 330 -21.30 5.85 4.52
N TRP A 331 -22.09 4.76 4.59
CA TRP A 331 -22.16 3.91 5.78
C TRP A 331 -22.19 2.43 5.42
N ASN A 332 -21.69 1.64 6.35
CA ASN A 332 -21.69 0.19 6.26
C ASN A 332 -23.12 -0.36 6.41
N GLY A 333 -23.42 -1.43 5.66
CA GLY A 333 -24.57 -2.27 5.93
C GLY A 333 -24.27 -3.33 7.00
N SER A 334 -25.16 -4.31 7.15
CA SER A 334 -24.98 -5.41 8.10
C SER A 334 -24.02 -6.49 7.60
N ILE A 335 -23.77 -6.54 6.29
CA ILE A 335 -22.84 -7.47 5.63
C ILE A 335 -22.03 -6.76 4.53
N GLN A 336 -20.91 -7.36 4.11
CA GLN A 336 -20.11 -6.92 2.95
C GLN A 336 -21.04 -6.61 1.76
N TYR A 337 -20.73 -5.56 1.00
CA TYR A 337 -21.44 -5.13 -0.23
C TYR A 337 -22.84 -4.54 -0.02
N SER A 338 -23.40 -4.53 1.20
CA SER A 338 -24.79 -4.08 1.43
C SER A 338 -24.96 -2.62 1.83
N GLY A 339 -23.88 -1.92 2.20
CA GLY A 339 -23.95 -0.53 2.67
C GLY A 339 -24.39 0.46 1.60
N CYS A 340 -24.71 1.69 2.01
CA CYS A 340 -25.32 2.70 1.17
C CYS A 340 -24.67 4.08 1.33
N GLY A 341 -25.02 5.01 0.44
CA GLY A 341 -24.63 6.41 0.51
C GLY A 341 -25.82 7.35 0.62
N THR A 342 -25.68 8.49 1.31
CA THR A 342 -26.69 9.57 1.35
C THR A 342 -26.12 10.84 0.73
N ARG A 343 -26.99 11.56 0.02
CA ARG A 343 -26.71 12.91 -0.44
C ARG A 343 -28.01 13.70 -0.51
N LEU A 344 -28.05 14.85 0.17
CA LEU A 344 -29.18 15.78 0.13
C LEU A 344 -30.55 15.10 0.38
N GLY A 345 -30.61 14.18 1.37
CA GLY A 345 -31.81 13.43 1.72
C GLY A 345 -32.13 12.22 0.82
N VAL A 346 -31.35 11.98 -0.24
CA VAL A 346 -31.47 10.78 -1.09
C VAL A 346 -30.55 9.69 -0.55
N THR A 347 -31.06 8.46 -0.47
CA THR A 347 -30.28 7.26 -0.16
C THR A 347 -30.07 6.43 -1.42
N ALA A 348 -28.84 6.01 -1.68
CA ALA A 348 -28.48 5.12 -2.78
C ALA A 348 -27.80 3.86 -2.23
N CYS A 349 -28.46 2.72 -2.43
CA CYS A 349 -28.00 1.38 -2.06
C CYS A 349 -27.62 0.58 -3.32
N PRO A 350 -27.01 -0.62 -3.20
CA PRO A 350 -26.60 -1.38 -4.37
C PRO A 350 -27.76 -1.57 -5.35
N GLY A 351 -27.49 -1.43 -6.65
CA GLY A 351 -28.48 -1.37 -7.72
C GLY A 351 -28.98 0.05 -8.05
N THR A 352 -28.52 1.09 -7.35
CA THR A 352 -28.95 2.48 -7.60
C THR A 352 -27.96 3.24 -8.46
N ALA A 353 -28.48 4.08 -9.37
CA ALA A 353 -27.70 5.08 -10.10
C ALA A 353 -27.20 6.17 -9.14
N ILE A 354 -25.89 6.41 -9.12
CA ILE A 354 -25.24 7.37 -8.23
C ILE A 354 -24.47 8.41 -9.04
N TYR A 355 -24.80 9.69 -8.86
CA TYR A 355 -24.12 10.78 -9.57
C TYR A 355 -22.84 11.18 -8.84
N ASN A 356 -21.78 11.43 -9.59
CA ASN A 356 -20.55 12.00 -9.04
C ASN A 356 -20.65 13.52 -9.02
N ARG A 357 -20.45 14.15 -7.86
CA ARG A 357 -20.54 15.61 -7.71
C ARG A 357 -19.51 16.12 -6.72
N THR A 358 -19.13 17.39 -6.85
CA THR A 358 -18.35 18.12 -5.84
C THR A 358 -19.28 19.01 -5.03
N GLY A 359 -19.84 18.50 -3.92
CA GLY A 359 -20.85 19.23 -3.14
C GLY A 359 -22.22 19.16 -3.79
#